data_AF-A0A2E0I6B1-F1
#
_entry.id   AF-A0A2E0I6B1-F1
#
_cell.length_a   1.000
_cell.length_b   1.000
_cell.length_c   1.000
_cell.angle_alpha   90.00
_cell.angle_beta   90.00
_cell.angle_gamma   90.00
#
_symmetry.space_group_name_H-M   'P 1'
#
loop_
_entity.id
_entity.type
_entity.pdbx_description
1 polymer ?
#
loop_
_entity_poly.entity_id
_entity_poly.type
_entity_poly.pdbx_seq_one_letter_code
_entity_poly.pdbx_strand_id
1 'polypeptide(L)' 'MKRKIGKVALFLATLSVIWLLLGMFNIVPFLIEIPEETSIRAHASLAVILLLIASWAFWNED' A
#
# COMPACT_ATOMS: atom_id res chain seq x y z
N MET A 1 -3.08 21.16 0.13
CA MET A 1 -2.69 20.15 -0.88
C MET A 1 -2.24 18.83 -0.23
N LYS A 2 -1.42 18.89 0.84
CA LYS A 2 -1.01 17.74 1.67
C LYS A 2 -2.16 16.78 2.01
N ARG A 3 -3.32 17.30 2.46
CA ARG A 3 -4.51 16.50 2.77
C ARG A 3 -5.17 15.78 1.59
N LYS A 4 -5.08 16.32 0.36
CA LYS A 4 -5.55 15.63 -0.85
C LYS A 4 -4.63 14.45 -1.17
N ILE A 5 -3.32 14.67 -1.06
CA ILE A 5 -2.31 13.61 -1.21
C ILE A 5 -2.51 12.53 -0.15
N GLY A 6 -2.72 12.92 1.11
CA GLY A 6 -3.01 11.98 2.20
C GLY A 6 -4.25 11.14 1.99
N LYS A 7 -5.36 11.73 1.52
CA LYS A 7 -6.58 10.98 1.18
C LYS A 7 -6.34 9.97 0.07
N VAL A 8 -5.62 10.35 -0.99
CA VAL A 8 -5.29 9.46 -2.10
C VAL A 8 -4.34 8.35 -1.65
N ALA A 9 -3.30 8.68 -0.88
CA ALA A 9 -2.36 7.73 -0.32
C ALA A 9 -3.03 6.73 0.62
N LEU A 10 -3.96 7.20 1.47
CA LEU A 10 -4.73 6.35 2.36
C LEU A 10 -5.64 5.40 1.58
N PHE A 11 -6.34 5.90 0.55
CA PHE A 11 -7.17 5.07 -0.31
C PHE A 11 -6.36 3.97 -1.02
N LEU A 12 -5.23 4.35 -1.62
CA LEU A 12 -4.31 3.40 -2.25
C LEU A 12 -3.74 2.41 -1.23
N ALA A 13 -3.39 2.86 -0.02
CA ALA A 13 -2.90 2.00 1.03
C ALA A 13 -3.93 0.92 1.40
N THR A 14 -5.21 1.30 1.54
CA THR A 14 -6.29 0.35 1.80
C THR A 14 -6.43 -0.66 0.67
N LEU A 15 -6.37 -0.23 -0.59
CA LEU A 15 -6.39 -1.13 -1.74
C LEU A 15 -5.19 -2.09 -1.72
N SER A 16 -4.00 -1.61 -1.39
CA SER A 16 -2.80 -2.45 -1.29
C SER A 16 -2.88 -3.46 -0.14
N VAL A 17 -3.51 -3.11 0.99
CA VAL A 17 -3.76 -4.06 2.08
C VAL A 17 -4.75 -5.15 1.64
N ILE A 18 -5.85 -4.79 0.97
CA ILE A 18 -6.79 -5.77 0.41
C ILE A 18 -6.06 -6.69 -0.58
N TRP A 19 -5.21 -6.12 -1.42
CA TRP A 19 -4.43 -6.87 -2.40
C TRP A 19 -3.40 -7.80 -1.76
N LEU A 20 -2.76 -7.38 -0.66
CA LEU A 20 -1.88 -8.23 0.16
C LEU A 20 -2.65 -9.43 0.72
N LEU A 21 -3.84 -9.22 1.29
CA LEU A 21 -4.69 -10.30 1.81
C LEU A 21 -5.07 -11.29 0.70
N LEU A 22 -5.48 -10.78 -0.47
CA LEU A 22 -5.75 -11.60 -1.65
C LEU A 22 -4.51 -12.39 -2.09
N GLY A 23 -3.33 -11.77 -2.04
CA GLY A 23 -2.05 -12.43 -2.27
C GLY A 23 -1.74 -13.57 -1.30
N MET A 24 -2.11 -13.43 -0.03
CA MET A 24 -1.98 -14.51 0.96
C MET A 24 -2.89 -15.72 0.65
N PHE A 25 -4.03 -15.50 -0.01
CA PHE A 25 -4.93 -16.57 -0.46
C PHE A 25 -4.58 -17.11 -1.86
N ASN A 26 -3.44 -16.71 -2.45
CA ASN A 26 -3.08 -17.00 -3.85
C ASN A 26 -4.12 -16.51 -4.89
N ILE A 27 -4.97 -15.56 -4.51
CA ILE A 27 -5.94 -14.92 -5.41
C ILE A 27 -5.28 -13.65 -5.92
N VAL A 28 -4.34 -13.76 -6.87
CA VAL A 28 -3.56 -12.61 -7.33
C VAL A 28 -4.03 -12.17 -8.72
N PRO A 29 -4.88 -11.13 -8.83
CA PRO A 29 -5.33 -10.63 -10.13
C PRO A 29 -4.23 -9.90 -10.93
N PHE A 30 -3.14 -9.48 -10.28
CA PHE A 30 -2.02 -8.75 -10.90
C PHE A 30 -0.70 -9.28 -10.32
N LEU A 31 0.10 -9.97 -11.13
CA LEU A 31 1.38 -10.53 -10.69
C LEU A 31 2.45 -9.43 -10.73
N ILE A 32 2.92 -8.98 -9.56
CA ILE A 32 4.20 -8.28 -9.44
C ILE A 32 5.24 -9.34 -9.06
N GLU A 33 5.99 -9.82 -10.04
CA GLU A 33 7.15 -10.68 -9.84
C GLU A 33 8.40 -9.80 -9.85
N ILE A 34 8.95 -9.56 -8.65
CA ILE A 34 10.28 -8.98 -8.52
C ILE A 34 11.25 -10.16 -8.39
N PRO A 35 12.31 -10.24 -9.22
CA PRO A 35 13.33 -11.27 -9.07
C PRO A 35 13.87 -11.26 -7.63
N GLU A 36 14.03 -12.43 -7.01
CA GLU A 36 14.53 -12.61 -5.62
C GLU A 36 13.59 -12.18 -4.47
N GLU A 37 12.40 -11.67 -4.78
CA GLU A 37 11.41 -11.20 -3.81
C GLU A 37 10.10 -12.00 -3.92
N THR A 38 9.50 -12.36 -2.79
CA THR A 38 8.16 -12.97 -2.85
C THR A 38 7.17 -11.88 -3.24
N SER A 39 6.21 -12.21 -4.13
CA SER A 39 5.19 -11.24 -4.53
C SER A 39 4.49 -10.64 -3.30
N ILE A 40 4.22 -11.45 -2.27
CA ILE A 40 3.64 -11.01 -0.98
C ILE A 40 4.50 -9.93 -0.29
N ARG A 41 5.83 -10.05 -0.27
CA ARG A 41 6.73 -9.03 0.29
C ARG A 41 6.66 -7.70 -0.47
N ALA A 42 6.56 -7.77 -1.80
CA ALA A 42 6.41 -6.58 -2.63
C ALA A 42 5.09 -5.85 -2.32
N HIS A 43 3.98 -6.58 -2.18
CA HIS A 43 2.67 -6.02 -1.84
C HIS A 43 2.68 -5.38 -0.44
N ALA A 44 3.31 -6.04 0.53
CA ALA A 44 3.43 -5.53 1.90
C ALA A 44 4.26 -4.24 1.95
N SER A 45 5.39 -4.22 1.26
CA SER A 45 6.26 -3.03 1.18
C SER A 45 5.52 -1.83 0.58
N LEU A 46 4.74 -2.06 -0.48
CA LEU A 46 3.94 -1.03 -1.13
C LEU A 46 2.85 -0.47 -0.20
N ALA A 47 2.13 -1.34 0.52
CA ALA A 47 1.15 -0.92 1.51
C ALA A 47 1.79 -0.05 2.61
N VAL A 48 2.94 -0.45 3.14
CA VAL A 48 3.67 0.30 4.18
C VAL A 48 4.10 1.68 3.67
N ILE A 49 4.68 1.78 2.47
CA ILE A 49 5.09 3.08 1.90
C ILE A 49 3.90 4.03 1.78
N LEU A 50 2.75 3.54 1.29
CA LEU A 50 1.55 4.36 1.17
C LEU A 50 1.00 4.80 2.52
N LEU A 51 1.04 3.92 3.53
CA LEU A 51 0.67 4.25 4.91
C LEU A 51 1.60 5.29 5.52
N LEU A 52 2.91 5.24 5.25
CA LEU A 52 3.86 6.25 5.71
C LEU A 52 3.59 7.62 5.08
N ILE A 53 3.29 7.65 3.77
CA ILE A 53 2.90 8.88 3.06
C ILE A 53 1.58 9.43 3.63
N ALA A 54 0.60 8.57 3.87
CA ALA A 54 -0.67 8.97 4.49
C ALA A 54 -0.45 9.51 5.91
N SER A 55 0.34 8.81 6.73
CA SER A 55 0.70 9.24 8.08
C SER A 55 1.37 10.61 8.07
N TRP A 56 2.41 10.80 7.24
CA TRP A 56 3.03 12.12 7.06
C TRP A 56 2.03 13.18 6.63
N ALA A 57 1.12 12.84 5.71
CA ALA A 57 0.13 13.76 5.19
C ALA A 57 -0.84 14.27 6.26
N PHE A 58 -1.24 13.42 7.22
CA PHE A 58 -2.14 13.76 8.33
C PHE A 58 -1.42 14.11 9.65
N TRP A 59 -0.10 13.96 9.72
CA TRP A 59 0.68 14.25 10.91
C TRP A 59 0.74 15.76 11.20
N ASN A 60 0.51 16.09 12.48
CA ASN A 60 0.63 17.44 13.05
C ASN A 60 -0.13 18.50 12.23
N GLU A 61 -1.37 18.16 11.86
CA GLU A 61 -2.32 19.14 11.35
C GLU A 61 -2.99 19.81 12.56
N ASP A 62 -2.70 21.09 12.77
CA ASP A 62 -3.52 22.00 13.60
C ASP A 62 -4.93 22.18 13.00
#